data_AF-K2EWP2-F1
#
_entry.id   AF-K2EWP2-F1
#
_cell.length_a   1.000
_cell.length_b   1.000
_cell.length_c   1.000
_cell.angle_alpha   90.00
_cell.angle_beta   90.00
_cell.angle_gamma   90.00
#
_symmetry.space_group_name_H-M   'P 1'
#
loop_
_entity.id
_entity.type
_entity.pdbx_description
1 polymer ?
#
loop_
_entity_poly.entity_id
_entity_poly.type
_entity_poly.pdbx_seq_one_letter_code
_entity_poly.pdbx_strand_id
1 'polypeptide(L)' 'MAVADSYHAMTSDRPYRKGMPEEKAFSILQNGAGTQWDPTLIEKFLGIMNSKK' A
#
# COMPACT_ATOMS: atom_id res chain seq x y z
N MET A 1 4.59 -7.39 9.31
CA MET A 1 5.27 -6.85 8.10
C MET A 1 4.85 -5.40 7.95
N ALA A 2 5.77 -4.45 7.77
CA ALA A 2 5.43 -3.04 7.78
C ALA A 2 4.61 -2.66 6.53
N VAL A 3 3.59 -1.80 6.70
CA VAL A 3 2.71 -1.32 5.60
C VAL A 3 3.53 -0.70 4.47
N ALA A 4 4.58 0.04 4.82
CA ALA A 4 5.50 0.68 3.86
C ALA A 4 6.26 -0.35 2.99
N ASP A 5 6.73 -1.46 3.57
CA ASP A 5 7.43 -2.51 2.82
C ASP A 5 6.48 -3.21 1.86
N SER A 6 5.25 -3.49 2.29
CA SER A 6 4.20 -4.06 1.44
C SER A 6 3.87 -3.13 0.28
N TYR A 7 3.69 -1.84 0.56
CA TYR A 7 3.43 -0.82 -0.46
C TYR A 7 4.58 -0.73 -1.47
N HIS A 8 5.81 -0.58 -1.00
CA HIS A 8 7.00 -0.51 -1.85
C HIS A 8 7.18 -1.80 -2.67
N ALA A 9 6.94 -2.98 -2.10
CA ALA A 9 6.98 -4.23 -2.84
C ALA A 9 5.89 -4.33 -3.92
N MET A 10 4.75 -3.66 -3.74
CA MET A 10 3.66 -3.62 -4.70
C MET A 10 3.97 -2.67 -5.86
N THR A 11 4.46 -1.47 -5.57
CA THR A 11 4.64 -0.38 -6.55
C THR A 11 6.01 -0.36 -7.22
N SER A 12 7.02 -1.02 -6.66
CA SER A 12 8.35 -1.05 -7.28
C SER A 12 8.46 -2.10 -8.39
N ASP A 13 9.10 -1.68 -9.49
CA ASP A 13 9.51 -2.58 -10.56
C ASP A 13 10.56 -3.58 -10.07
N ARG A 14 10.45 -4.81 -10.55
CA ARG A 14 11.43 -5.88 -10.37
C ARG A 14 11.78 -6.45 -11.74
N PRO A 15 12.96 -7.09 -11.91
CA PRO A 15 13.41 -7.59 -13.23
C PRO A 15 12.38 -8.47 -13.96
N TYR A 16 11.47 -9.11 -13.21
CA TYR A 16 10.46 -10.05 -13.70
C TYR A 16 9.02 -9.54 -13.59
N ARG A 17 8.77 -8.35 -13.02
CA ARG A 17 7.43 -7.83 -12.79
C ARG A 17 7.44 -6.32 -12.72
N LYS A 18 6.55 -5.67 -13.49
CA LYS A 18 6.27 -4.26 -13.24
C LYS A 18 5.56 -4.05 -11.91
N GLY A 19 5.87 -2.95 -11.25
CA GLY A 19 5.11 -2.41 -10.14
C GLY A 19 3.66 -2.18 -10.56
N MET A 20 2.74 -2.33 -9.61
CA MET A 20 1.35 -2.00 -9.87
C MET A 20 1.09 -0.50 -9.64
N PRO A 21 0.06 0.08 -10.28
CA PRO A 21 -0.34 1.45 -10.02
C PRO A 21 -0.67 1.68 -8.54
N GLU A 22 -0.40 2.88 -8.05
CA GLU A 22 -0.63 3.26 -6.65
C GLU A 22 -2.09 3.02 -6.24
N GLU A 23 -3.05 3.36 -7.10
CA GLU A 23 -4.48 3.14 -6.86
C GLU A 23 -4.78 1.67 -6.57
N LYS A 24 -4.16 0.75 -7.32
CA LYS A 24 -4.31 -0.69 -7.12
C LYS A 24 -3.65 -1.15 -5.81
N ALA A 25 -2.49 -0.60 -5.48
CA ALA A 25 -1.83 -0.88 -4.20
C ALA A 25 -2.67 -0.39 -3.01
N PHE A 26 -3.29 0.79 -3.12
CA PHE A 26 -4.18 1.33 -2.10
C PHE A 26 -5.43 0.47 -1.90
N SER A 27 -6.07 0.01 -2.98
CA SER A 27 -7.20 -0.93 -2.88
C SER A 27 -6.81 -2.23 -2.17
N ILE A 28 -5.61 -2.78 -2.44
CA ILE A 28 -5.13 -4.00 -1.76
C ILE A 28 -4.90 -3.75 -0.27
N LEU A 29 -4.25 -2.63 0.08
CA LEU A 29 -4.02 -2.25 1.48
C LEU A 29 -5.34 -2.06 2.23
N GLN A 30 -6.33 -1.41 1.59
CA GLN A 30 -7.65 -1.18 2.16
C GLN A 30 -8.42 -2.49 2.35
N ASN A 31 -8.37 -3.40 1.38
CA ASN A 31 -9.03 -4.70 1.47
C ASN A 31 -8.40 -5.62 2.53
N GLY A 32 -7.10 -5.49 2.78
CA GLY A 32 -6.40 -6.23 3.85
C GLY A 32 -6.41 -5.53 5.21
N ALA A 33 -7.01 -4.35 5.33
CA ALA A 33 -7.15 -3.64 6.60
C ALA A 33 -8.04 -4.44 7.56
N GLY A 34 -7.61 -4.60 8.81
CA GLY A 34 -8.33 -5.39 9.82
C GLY A 34 -8.05 -6.90 9.75
N THR A 35 -7.32 -7.39 8.76
CA THR A 35 -6.92 -8.80 8.65
C THR A 35 -5.39 -8.94 8.61
N GLN A 36 -4.75 -8.36 7.60
CA GLN A 36 -3.32 -8.47 7.36
C GLN A 36 -2.54 -7.27 7.91
N TRP A 37 -3.22 -6.12 8.03
CA TRP A 37 -2.68 -4.88 8.59
C TRP A 37 -3.65 -4.27 9.60
N ASP A 38 -3.11 -3.48 10.53
CA ASP A 38 -3.91 -2.68 11.43
C ASP A 38 -4.69 -1.63 10.62
N PRO A 39 -6.04 -1.57 10.75
CA PRO A 39 -6.86 -0.65 9.97
C PRO A 39 -6.53 0.82 10.25
N THR A 40 -6.13 1.16 11.48
CA THR A 40 -5.73 2.54 11.83
C THR A 40 -4.41 2.94 11.17
N LEU A 41 -3.49 1.98 10.97
CA LEU A 41 -2.24 2.22 10.25
C LEU A 41 -2.49 2.40 8.75
N ILE A 42 -3.39 1.60 8.17
CA ILE A 42 -3.78 1.77 6.75
C ILE A 42 -4.44 3.12 6.53
N GLU A 43 -5.38 3.52 7.39
CA GLU A 43 -6.05 4.81 7.29
C GLU A 43 -5.06 5.99 7.35
N LYS A 44 -4.16 5.99 8.34
CA LYS A 44 -3.12 7.02 8.46
C LYS A 44 -2.18 7.03 7.26
N PHE A 45 -1.75 5.85 6.80
CA PHE A 45 -0.85 5.73 5.66
C PHE A 45 -1.48 6.28 4.39
N LEU A 46 -2.73 5.90 4.07
CA LEU A 46 -3.46 6.40 2.92
C LEU A 46 -3.73 7.91 3.01
N GLY A 47 -4.04 8.42 4.22
CA GLY A 47 -4.21 9.86 4.46
C GLY A 47 -2.94 10.67 4.17
N ILE A 48 -1.77 10.17 4.58
CA ILE A 48 -0.47 10.80 4.30
C ILE A 48 -0.17 10.77 2.80
N MET A 49 -0.42 9.64 2.13
CA MET A 49 -0.15 9.48 0.70
C MET A 49 -1.05 10.36 -0.17
N ASN A 50 -2.33 10.49 0.18
CA ASN A 50 -3.27 11.37 -0.54
C ASN A 50 -3.02 12.86 -0.29
N SER A 51 -2.47 13.25 0.87
CA SER A 51 -2.14 14.66 1.16
C SER A 51 -0.88 15.16 0.44
N LYS A 52 -0.06 14.26 -0.12
CA LYS A 52 1.14 14.63 -0.91
C LYS A 52 0.84 14.93 -2.38
N LYS A 53 -0.43 15.01 -2.76
CA LYS A 53 -0.88 15.28 -4.14
C LYS A 53 -0.98 16.77 -4.43
#